data_AF-A0A0F9K8J9-F1
#
_entry.id   AF-A0A0F9K8J9-F1
#
_cell.length_a   1.000
_cell.length_b   1.000
_cell.length_c   1.000
_cell.angle_alpha   90.00
_cell.angle_beta   90.00
_cell.angle_gamma   90.00
#
_symmetry.space_group_name_H-M   'P 1'
#
loop_
_entity.id
_entity.type
_entity.pdbx_description
1 polymer ?
#
loop_
_entity_poly.entity_id
_entity_poly.type
_entity_poly.pdbx_seq_one_letter_code
_entity_poly.pdbx_strand_id
1 'polypeptide(L)'
;AYYNDKFTRRQLYTAWDNRKDEARLFRGLDALTRHGIKPDHIMVYMLIGYWPGETVEDWEHRRRQLRAFGARPYPMPYVRTKETVGFQRWIVGAYDKRVSWSDWVAAGYEPRRLARVA
;
A
#
# COMPACT_ATOMS: atom_id res chain seq x y z
N ALA A 1 -13.02 -18.44 12.19
CA ALA A 1 -12.14 -18.40 11.01
C ALA A 1 -12.23 -17.01 10.37
N TYR A 2 -11.17 -16.49 9.76
CA TYR A 2 -11.18 -15.17 9.12
C TYR A 2 -11.06 -15.31 7.60
N TYR A 3 -11.89 -14.58 6.89
CA TYR A 3 -11.92 -14.52 5.43
C TYR A 3 -12.31 -13.11 4.99
N ASN A 4 -12.10 -12.81 3.72
CA ASN A 4 -12.70 -11.64 3.10
C ASN A 4 -14.24 -11.72 3.10
N ASP A 5 -14.87 -10.60 2.75
CA ASP A 5 -16.33 -10.43 2.56
C ASP A 5 -16.99 -11.53 1.74
N LYS A 6 -16.28 -12.08 0.75
CA LYS A 6 -16.75 -13.16 -0.12
C LYS A 6 -16.41 -14.58 0.35
N PHE A 7 -15.77 -14.73 1.51
CA PHE A 7 -15.35 -16.02 2.06
C PHE A 7 -14.44 -16.86 1.15
N THR A 8 -13.74 -16.24 0.19
CA THR A 8 -12.91 -16.94 -0.81
C THR A 8 -11.45 -17.03 -0.44
N ARG A 9 -10.95 -16.15 0.44
CA ARG A 9 -9.54 -16.14 0.86
C ARG A 9 -9.37 -15.54 2.25
N ARG A 10 -8.29 -15.93 2.93
CA ARG A 10 -7.88 -15.33 4.20
C ARG A 10 -7.39 -13.91 3.97
N GLN A 11 -8.15 -12.93 4.43
CA GLN A 11 -7.81 -11.52 4.34
C GLN A 11 -8.42 -10.78 5.53
N LEU A 12 -7.63 -9.93 6.17
CA LEU A 12 -8.09 -8.92 7.12
C LEU A 12 -7.87 -7.54 6.50
N TYR A 13 -8.76 -6.62 6.84
CA TYR A 13 -8.72 -5.24 6.38
C TYR A 13 -8.58 -4.31 7.59
N THR A 14 -7.71 -3.33 7.47
CA THR A 14 -7.58 -2.22 8.43
C THR A 14 -7.15 -0.96 7.67
N ALA A 15 -7.08 0.18 8.33
CA ALA A 15 -6.66 1.44 7.73
C ALA A 15 -5.51 2.07 8.51
N TRP A 16 -4.62 2.73 7.78
CA TRP A 16 -3.61 3.63 8.31
C TRP A 16 -3.70 4.96 7.60
N ASP A 17 -4.69 5.74 8.04
CA ASP A 17 -4.87 7.07 7.53
C ASP A 17 -3.90 7.98 8.25
N ASN A 18 -3.96 8.18 9.58
CA ASN A 18 -3.14 9.13 10.35
C ASN A 18 -1.67 8.68 10.59
N ARG A 19 -0.69 9.50 10.20
CA ARG A 19 0.75 9.22 10.39
C ARG A 19 1.12 9.09 11.86
N LYS A 20 0.43 9.82 12.75
CA LYS A 20 0.64 9.76 14.20
C LYS A 20 0.30 8.39 14.81
N ASP A 21 -0.50 7.58 14.11
CA ASP A 21 -0.92 6.26 14.57
C ASP A 21 0.05 5.13 14.18
N GLU A 22 1.19 5.42 13.55
CA GLU A 22 2.17 4.41 13.10
C GLU A 22 2.49 3.39 14.20
N ALA A 23 2.94 3.85 15.36
CA ALA A 23 3.31 2.96 16.46
C ALA A 23 2.10 2.13 16.96
N ARG A 24 0.89 2.71 16.95
CA ARG A 24 -0.33 1.99 17.35
C ARG A 24 -0.70 0.92 16.34
N LEU A 25 -0.62 1.24 15.05
CA LEU A 25 -0.88 0.30 13.96
C LEU A 25 0.06 -0.90 14.08
N PHE A 26 1.38 -0.67 14.10
CA PHE A 26 2.36 -1.76 14.10
C PHE A 26 2.28 -2.64 15.34
N ARG A 27 1.98 -2.09 16.53
CA ARG A 27 1.66 -2.92 17.71
C ARG A 27 0.47 -3.84 17.48
N GLY A 28 -0.57 -3.36 16.80
CA GLY A 28 -1.73 -4.18 16.43
C GLY A 28 -1.40 -5.25 15.40
N LEU A 29 -0.62 -4.90 14.37
CA LEU A 29 -0.17 -5.85 13.35
C LEU A 29 0.71 -6.95 13.96
N ASP A 30 1.63 -6.60 14.85
CA ASP A 30 2.46 -7.57 15.59
C ASP A 30 1.63 -8.51 16.46
N ALA A 31 0.59 -7.99 17.12
CA ALA A 31 -0.31 -8.85 17.90
C ALA A 31 -1.01 -9.87 16.99
N LEU A 32 -1.51 -9.44 15.82
CA LEU A 32 -2.13 -10.35 14.86
C LEU A 32 -1.17 -11.45 14.39
N THR A 33 0.08 -11.09 14.05
CA THR A 33 1.06 -12.07 13.55
C THR A 33 1.51 -13.05 14.62
N ARG A 34 1.67 -12.60 15.87
CA ARG A 34 1.93 -13.48 17.02
C ARG A 34 0.84 -14.52 17.25
N HIS A 35 -0.39 -14.21 16.86
CA HIS A 35 -1.53 -15.14 16.94
C HIS A 35 -1.82 -15.89 15.62
N GLY A 36 -0.84 -15.98 14.72
CA GLY A 36 -0.89 -16.85 13.54
C GLY A 36 -1.55 -16.24 12.30
N ILE A 37 -1.80 -14.92 12.28
CA ILE A 37 -2.18 -14.22 11.06
C ILE A 37 -0.93 -13.98 10.21
N LYS A 38 -0.90 -14.49 8.97
CA LYS A 38 0.20 -14.19 8.06
C LYS A 38 0.17 -12.70 7.68
N PRO A 39 1.30 -11.98 7.67
CA PRO A 39 1.33 -10.57 7.28
C PRO A 39 0.69 -10.30 5.91
N ASP A 40 0.88 -11.20 4.95
CA ASP A 40 0.35 -11.07 3.59
C ASP A 40 -1.18 -11.21 3.51
N HIS A 41 -1.84 -11.72 4.56
CA HIS A 41 -3.29 -11.72 4.70
C HIS A 41 -3.82 -10.37 5.21
N ILE A 42 -2.97 -9.43 5.60
CA ILE A 42 -3.39 -8.12 6.10
C ILE A 42 -3.32 -7.11 4.96
N MET A 43 -4.45 -6.52 4.61
CA MET A 43 -4.54 -5.40 3.69
C MET A 43 -4.77 -4.12 4.49
N VAL A 44 -3.89 -3.14 4.30
CA VAL A 44 -3.95 -1.86 5.00
C VAL A 44 -4.32 -0.79 4.00
N TYR A 45 -5.52 -0.25 4.15
CA TYR A 45 -5.99 0.91 3.41
C TYR A 45 -5.22 2.16 3.84
N MET A 46 -4.82 2.97 2.86
CA MET A 46 -4.11 4.21 3.09
C MET A 46 -4.81 5.30 2.28
N LEU A 47 -5.56 6.17 2.92
CA LEU A 47 -6.06 7.37 2.26
C LEU A 47 -4.85 8.25 1.86
N ILE A 48 -4.81 8.67 0.59
CA ILE A 48 -3.74 9.51 0.03
C ILE A 48 -4.33 10.78 -0.60
N GLY A 49 -3.64 11.89 -0.45
CA GLY A 49 -4.05 13.20 -0.95
C GLY A 49 -5.20 13.83 -0.15
N TYR A 50 -5.38 13.47 1.12
CA TYR A 50 -6.47 13.99 1.95
C TYR A 50 -6.03 15.15 2.85
N TRP A 51 -4.83 15.09 3.44
CA TRP A 51 -4.40 16.15 4.36
C TRP A 51 -3.61 17.26 3.68
N PRO A 52 -3.68 18.50 4.19
CA PRO A 52 -2.84 19.59 3.73
C PRO A 52 -1.35 19.26 3.85
N GLY A 53 -0.60 19.49 2.77
CA GLY A 53 0.85 19.30 2.73
C GLY A 53 1.31 17.85 2.67
N GLU A 54 0.41 16.89 2.49
CA GLU A 54 0.77 15.49 2.31
C GLU A 54 1.57 15.30 1.00
N THR A 55 2.70 14.60 1.08
CA THR A 55 3.61 14.41 -0.03
C THR A 55 3.64 12.96 -0.53
N VAL A 56 4.18 12.76 -1.73
CA VAL A 56 4.50 11.43 -2.26
C VAL A 56 5.44 10.66 -1.32
N GLU A 57 6.39 11.33 -0.66
CA GLU A 57 7.30 10.70 0.30
C GLU A 57 6.54 10.17 1.53
N ASP A 58 5.47 10.84 1.97
CA ASP A 58 4.61 10.31 3.05
C ASP A 58 3.89 9.02 2.61
N TRP A 59 3.46 8.95 1.35
CA TRP A 59 2.84 7.75 0.79
C TRP A 59 3.87 6.62 0.66
N GLU A 60 5.07 6.93 0.17
CA GLU A 60 6.18 5.97 0.03
C GLU A 60 6.68 5.47 1.38
N HIS A 61 6.77 6.32 2.40
CA HIS A 61 7.09 5.92 3.76
C HIS A 61 6.12 4.85 4.25
N ARG A 62 4.81 5.14 4.21
CA ARG A 62 3.77 4.20 4.62
C ARG A 62 3.83 2.89 3.82
N ARG A 63 4.03 2.97 2.50
CA ARG A 63 4.24 1.80 1.62
C ARG A 63 5.44 0.97 2.07
N ARG A 64 6.61 1.59 2.28
CA ARG A 64 7.84 0.90 2.69
C ARG A 64 7.67 0.19 4.02
N GLN A 65 7.10 0.86 5.02
CA GLN A 65 6.87 0.26 6.35
C GLN A 65 5.94 -0.96 6.24
N LEU A 66 4.84 -0.87 5.50
CA LEU A 66 3.90 -1.98 5.31
C LEU A 66 4.52 -3.14 4.52
N ARG A 67 5.30 -2.85 3.46
CA ARG A 67 6.01 -3.87 2.68
C ARG A 67 7.09 -4.56 3.50
N ALA A 68 7.86 -3.82 4.30
CA ALA A 68 8.88 -4.36 5.19
C ALA A 68 8.27 -5.30 6.24
N PHE A 69 7.09 -4.96 6.75
CA PHE A 69 6.32 -5.84 7.63
C PHE A 69 5.74 -7.08 6.92
N GLY A 70 5.55 -7.01 5.59
CA GLY A 70 4.95 -8.06 4.78
C GLY A 70 3.44 -7.89 4.55
N ALA A 71 2.84 -6.79 5.02
CA ALA A 71 1.45 -6.45 4.75
C ALA A 71 1.22 -5.97 3.31
N ARG A 72 -0.05 -5.93 2.90
CA ARG A 72 -0.49 -5.41 1.60
C ARG A 72 -0.96 -3.96 1.74
N PRO A 73 -0.14 -2.95 1.39
CA PRO A 73 -0.63 -1.59 1.25
C PRO A 73 -1.69 -1.50 0.15
N TYR A 74 -2.73 -0.70 0.40
CA TYR A 74 -3.76 -0.36 -0.57
C TYR A 74 -4.01 1.16 -0.53
N PRO A 75 -3.34 1.94 -1.38
CA PRO A 75 -3.57 3.38 -1.47
C PRO A 75 -4.97 3.66 -2.03
N MET A 76 -5.68 4.60 -1.40
CA MET A 76 -6.99 5.09 -1.80
C MET A 76 -6.89 6.58 -2.10
N PRO A 77 -6.89 6.97 -3.39
CA PRO A 77 -6.91 8.37 -3.78
C PRO A 77 -8.15 9.08 -3.24
N TYR A 78 -7.96 10.10 -2.39
CA TYR A 78 -9.04 11.01 -1.99
C TYR A 78 -9.47 11.87 -3.18
N VAL A 79 -8.50 12.53 -3.81
CA VAL A 79 -8.67 13.16 -5.13
C VAL A 79 -7.99 12.29 -6.18
N ARG A 80 -8.74 11.97 -7.23
CA ARG A 80 -8.24 11.18 -8.36
C ARG A 80 -7.50 12.07 -9.35
N THR A 81 -6.18 12.02 -9.30
CA THR A 81 -5.27 12.64 -10.27
C THR A 81 -4.49 11.54 -10.98
N LYS A 82 -3.75 11.90 -12.04
CA LYS A 82 -2.89 10.94 -12.74
C LYS A 82 -1.85 10.33 -11.78
N GLU A 83 -1.29 11.14 -10.89
CA GLU A 83 -0.29 10.71 -9.91
C GLU A 83 -0.87 9.80 -8.83
N THR A 84 -2.00 10.18 -8.20
CA THR A 84 -2.59 9.39 -7.12
C THR A 84 -3.11 8.04 -7.62
N VAL A 85 -3.76 8.01 -8.79
CA VAL A 85 -4.18 6.77 -9.44
C VAL A 85 -2.97 5.97 -9.92
N GLY A 86 -1.92 6.64 -10.41
CA GLY A 86 -0.66 6.02 -10.78
C GLY A 86 0.03 5.32 -9.61
N PHE A 87 0.03 5.94 -8.43
CA PHE A 87 0.56 5.40 -7.18
C PHE A 87 -0.24 4.17 -6.71
N GLN A 88 -1.57 4.28 -6.73
CA GLN A 88 -2.44 3.14 -6.45
C GLN A 88 -2.16 1.98 -7.40
N ARG A 89 -2.11 2.22 -8.71
CA ARG A 89 -1.86 1.18 -9.72
C ARG A 89 -0.50 0.51 -9.54
N TRP A 90 0.54 1.29 -9.25
CA TRP A 90 1.90 0.80 -9.00
C TRP A 90 1.93 -0.22 -7.85
N ILE A 91 1.23 0.07 -6.75
CA ILE A 91 1.21 -0.77 -5.55
C ILE A 91 0.25 -1.96 -5.69
N VAL A 92 -0.98 -1.73 -6.18
CA VAL A 92 -2.00 -2.78 -6.33
C VAL A 92 -1.58 -3.80 -7.38
N GLY A 93 -0.93 -3.35 -8.45
CA GLY A 93 -0.32 -4.23 -9.46
C GLY A 93 0.99 -4.88 -9.00
N ALA A 94 1.46 -4.59 -7.79
CA ALA A 94 2.73 -5.07 -7.24
C ALA A 94 3.96 -4.74 -8.10
N TYR A 95 3.88 -3.66 -8.90
CA TYR A 95 5.02 -3.14 -9.67
C TYR A 95 6.08 -2.56 -8.73
N ASP A 96 5.67 -2.01 -7.59
CA ASP A 96 6.54 -1.45 -6.54
C ASP A 96 7.57 -2.44 -5.96
N LYS A 97 7.40 -3.74 -6.23
CA LYS A 97 8.35 -4.79 -5.86
C LYS A 97 9.57 -4.87 -6.78
N ARG A 98 9.49 -4.31 -7.99
CA ARG A 98 10.48 -4.49 -9.06
C ARG A 98 10.83 -3.21 -9.81
N VAL A 99 9.95 -2.21 -9.76
CA VAL A 99 10.06 -0.95 -10.50
C VAL A 99 10.04 0.16 -9.47
N SER A 100 11.02 1.06 -9.52
CA SER A 100 11.06 2.22 -8.62
C SER A 100 9.91 3.20 -8.92
N TRP A 101 9.59 4.07 -7.96
CA TRP A 101 8.56 5.10 -8.21
C TRP A 101 8.98 6.05 -9.33
N SER A 102 10.26 6.44 -9.38
CA SER A 102 10.81 7.29 -10.42
C SER A 102 10.69 6.68 -11.81
N ASP A 103 11.00 5.39 -11.98
CA ASP A 103 10.86 4.71 -13.28
C ASP A 103 9.39 4.62 -13.70
N TRP A 104 8.50 4.40 -12.73
CA TRP A 104 7.07 4.36 -12.97
C TRP A 104 6.50 5.73 -13.39
N VAL A 105 6.96 6.81 -12.76
CA VAL A 105 6.65 8.20 -13.15
C VAL A 105 7.20 8.49 -14.54
N ALA A 106 8.44 8.11 -14.84
CA ALA A 106 9.06 8.29 -16.17
C ALA A 106 8.30 7.54 -17.27
N ALA A 107 7.75 6.35 -16.96
CA ALA A 107 6.85 5.61 -17.83
C ALA A 107 5.44 6.22 -17.93
N GLY A 108 5.17 7.34 -17.26
CA GLY A 108 3.88 8.02 -17.27
C GLY A 108 2.77 7.23 -16.57
N TYR A 109 3.13 6.41 -15.57
CA TYR A 109 2.24 5.51 -14.83
C TYR A 109 1.62 4.38 -15.67
N GLU A 110 2.26 4.01 -16.78
CA GLU A 110 1.79 3.00 -17.73
C GLU A 110 2.78 1.82 -17.83
N PRO A 111 2.39 0.59 -17.44
CA PRO A 111 3.30 -0.56 -17.47
C PRO A 111 3.87 -0.86 -18.86
N ARG A 112 3.10 -0.57 -19.92
CA ARG A 112 3.51 -0.80 -21.31
C ARG A 112 4.67 0.09 -21.77
N ARG A 113 4.93 1.17 -21.04
CA ARG A 113 6.01 2.14 -21.32
C ARG A 113 7.24 1.92 -20.44
N LEU A 114 7.19 0.98 -19.50
CA LEU A 114 8.40 0.51 -18.85
C LEU A 114 9.27 -0.13 -19.93
N ALA A 115 10.48 0.42 -20.14
CA ALA A 115 11.47 -0.25 -20.97
C ALA A 115 11.57 -1.71 -20.51
N ARG A 116 11.69 -2.67 -21.45
CA ARG A 116 12.03 -4.05 -21.08
C ARG A 116 13.30 -3.95 -20.23
N VAL A 117 13.15 -4.15 -18.92
CA VAL A 117 14.29 -4.27 -18.02
C VAL A 117 15.00 -5.53 -18.50
N ALA A 118 16.12 -5.32 -19.19
CA ALA A 118 16.97 -6.37 -19.72
C ALA A 118 17.61 -7.17 -18.58
#